data_AF-A0A2R5G8G3-F1
#
_entry.id   AF-A0A2R5G8G3-F1
#
_cell.length_a   1.000
_cell.length_b   1.000
_cell.length_c   1.000
_cell.angle_alpha   90.00
_cell.angle_beta   90.00
_cell.angle_gamma   90.00
#
_symmetry.space_group_name_H-M   'P 1'
#
loop_
_entity.id
_entity.type
_entity.pdbx_description
1 polymer ?
#
loop_
_entity_poly.entity_id
_entity_poly.type
_entity_poly.pdbx_seq_one_letter_code
_entity_poly.pdbx_strand_id
1 'polypeptide(L)'
;MAEMVSDAAAATPSTPPPREGGVVLETNMGRVVVELYWDEAPRACENFQGLANAGRYDGLDFHRVIANFMVQGGDPTGTGRGGQSIWGGKFEDEITPKLKHVGAGIFSMANSGPNTNGSQFFITLQPCPWLDGKHTIFGRVHQGMRVVQRIGKVPCDKNDLREFGNDKRTHIHRFVLISPDEMMQRFRNGLVFGAYGRFRRDIAAKTLFYPKAESPSLRLCHSVKQNVACWDQ
;
A
#
# COMPACT_ATOMS: atom_id res chain seq x y z
N MET A 1 -9.74 -57.44 8.89
CA MET A 1 -10.59 -56.31 8.47
C MET A 1 -9.69 -55.10 8.37
N ALA A 2 -9.49 -54.58 7.16
CA ALA A 2 -8.54 -53.53 6.83
C ALA A 2 -9.05 -52.11 7.17
N GLU A 3 -8.08 -51.23 7.40
CA GLU A 3 -8.00 -49.77 7.14
C GLU A 3 -9.17 -48.83 7.45
N MET A 4 -8.83 -47.73 8.13
CA MET A 4 -8.99 -46.37 7.57
C MET A 4 -8.06 -45.39 8.32
N VAL A 5 -6.95 -45.05 7.65
CA VAL A 5 -6.10 -43.91 7.98
C VAL A 5 -6.76 -42.70 7.31
N SER A 6 -7.16 -41.67 8.06
CA SER A 6 -7.59 -40.41 7.46
C SER A 6 -6.38 -39.51 7.26
N ASP A 7 -5.89 -39.48 6.03
CA ASP A 7 -4.91 -38.49 5.57
C ASP A 7 -5.50 -37.08 5.72
N ALA A 8 -4.92 -36.31 6.63
CA ALA A 8 -5.11 -34.87 6.68
C ALA A 8 -4.37 -34.27 5.48
N ALA A 9 -5.13 -33.76 4.50
CA ALA A 9 -4.60 -33.06 3.35
C ALA A 9 -3.69 -31.90 3.81
N ALA A 10 -2.40 -32.02 3.53
CA ALA A 10 -1.42 -30.97 3.73
C ALA A 10 -1.82 -29.75 2.90
N ALA A 11 -2.10 -28.63 3.56
CA ALA A 11 -2.32 -27.35 2.91
C ALA A 11 -1.07 -27.00 2.09
N THR A 12 -1.23 -26.84 0.77
CA THR A 12 -0.19 -26.31 -0.10
C THR A 12 0.30 -24.96 0.42
N PRO A 13 1.63 -24.69 0.47
CA PRO A 13 2.11 -23.37 0.83
C PRO A 13 1.61 -22.37 -0.22
N SER A 14 0.65 -21.53 0.15
CA SER A 14 0.19 -20.44 -0.70
C SER A 14 1.36 -19.48 -0.92
N THR A 15 1.75 -19.27 -2.17
CA THR A 15 2.70 -18.21 -2.51
C THR A 15 2.14 -16.88 -2.00
N PRO A 16 2.90 -16.08 -1.23
CA PRO A 16 2.42 -14.79 -0.77
C PRO A 16 2.05 -13.90 -1.98
N PRO A 17 1.03 -13.04 -1.86
CA PRO A 17 0.62 -12.17 -2.96
C PRO A 17 1.80 -11.28 -3.40
N PRO A 18 1.85 -10.92 -4.69
CA PRO A 18 2.93 -10.06 -5.20
C PRO A 18 2.94 -8.69 -4.49
N ARG A 19 4.14 -8.11 -4.36
CA ARG A 19 4.32 -6.76 -3.80
C ARG A 19 3.90 -5.72 -4.83
N GLU A 20 2.92 -4.90 -4.49
CA GLU A 20 2.42 -3.87 -5.38
C GLU A 20 3.34 -2.64 -5.37
N GLY A 21 3.56 -2.02 -6.54
CA GLY A 21 4.47 -0.88 -6.66
C GLY A 21 3.90 0.43 -6.12
N GLY A 22 2.59 0.48 -5.97
CA GLY A 22 1.89 1.67 -5.51
C GLY A 22 0.40 1.43 -5.32
N VAL A 23 -0.31 2.53 -5.07
CA VAL A 23 -1.76 2.53 -4.99
C VAL A 23 -2.32 3.81 -5.60
N VAL A 24 -3.49 3.70 -6.23
CA VAL A 24 -4.33 4.85 -6.57
C VAL A 24 -5.41 4.97 -5.52
N LEU A 25 -5.31 6.01 -4.70
CA LEU A 25 -6.36 6.43 -3.79
C LEU A 25 -7.43 7.17 -4.59
N GLU A 26 -8.61 6.58 -4.68
CA GLU A 26 -9.78 7.20 -5.27
C GLU A 26 -10.62 7.84 -4.16
N THR A 27 -10.90 9.14 -4.31
CA THR A 27 -11.76 9.90 -3.38
C THR A 27 -12.79 10.67 -4.18
N ASN A 28 -13.82 11.16 -3.49
CA ASN A 28 -14.77 12.11 -4.07
C ASN A 28 -14.13 13.46 -4.45
N MET A 29 -12.90 13.73 -3.97
CA MET A 29 -12.11 14.91 -4.34
C MET A 29 -11.10 14.63 -5.45
N GLY A 30 -11.10 13.45 -6.06
CA GLY A 30 -10.20 13.06 -7.14
C GLY A 30 -9.21 11.96 -6.75
N ARG A 31 -8.26 11.71 -7.64
CA ARG A 31 -7.32 10.58 -7.53
C ARG A 31 -5.94 11.03 -7.07
N VAL A 32 -5.31 10.20 -6.23
CA VAL A 32 -3.94 10.38 -5.74
C VAL A 32 -3.17 9.11 -6.02
N VAL A 33 -2.03 9.22 -6.68
CA VAL A 33 -1.12 8.08 -6.92
C VAL A 33 -0.05 8.10 -5.84
N VAL A 34 0.15 6.97 -5.18
CA VAL A 34 1.08 6.80 -4.06
C VAL A 34 2.06 5.68 -4.39
N GLU A 35 3.34 5.94 -4.19
CA GLU A 35 4.42 4.95 -4.24
C GLU A 35 4.55 4.28 -2.86
N LEU A 36 4.74 2.95 -2.82
CA LEU A 36 4.96 2.19 -1.59
C LEU A 36 6.44 1.83 -1.41
N TYR A 37 6.93 1.89 -0.18
CA TYR A 37 8.36 1.68 0.16
C TYR A 37 8.60 0.30 0.79
N TRP A 38 8.42 -0.75 -0.02
CA TRP A 38 8.57 -2.15 0.41
C TRP A 38 9.95 -2.52 0.96
N ASP A 39 11.01 -1.86 0.51
CA ASP A 39 12.38 -2.14 0.97
C ASP A 39 12.62 -1.58 2.38
N GLU A 40 11.95 -0.48 2.73
CA GLU A 40 12.12 0.22 4.00
C GLU A 40 11.06 -0.13 5.04
N ALA A 41 9.82 -0.42 4.63
CA ALA A 41 8.69 -0.72 5.52
C ALA A 41 7.83 -1.88 4.98
N PRO A 42 8.40 -3.10 4.84
CA PRO A 42 7.71 -4.24 4.26
C PRO A 42 6.43 -4.63 5.01
N ARG A 43 6.41 -4.58 6.35
CA ARG A 43 5.21 -4.97 7.12
C ARG A 43 4.12 -3.93 7.02
N ALA A 44 4.45 -2.65 7.06
CA ALA A 44 3.47 -1.58 6.86
C ALA A 44 2.86 -1.66 5.45
N CYS A 45 3.68 -1.92 4.42
CA CYS A 45 3.20 -2.09 3.05
C CYS A 45 2.31 -3.33 2.90
N GLU A 46 2.70 -4.47 3.49
CA GLU A 46 1.90 -5.70 3.50
C GLU A 46 0.55 -5.50 4.17
N ASN A 47 0.57 -4.89 5.35
CA ASN A 47 -0.64 -4.55 6.08
C ASN A 47 -1.57 -3.65 5.26
N PHE A 48 -1.02 -2.56 4.71
CA PHE A 48 -1.80 -1.62 3.91
C PHE A 48 -2.38 -2.29 2.65
N GLN A 49 -1.56 -3.06 1.92
CA GLN A 49 -1.99 -3.81 0.74
C GLN A 49 -3.10 -4.81 1.07
N GLY A 50 -2.93 -5.60 2.14
CA GLY A 50 -3.92 -6.59 2.54
C GLY A 50 -5.25 -5.95 2.97
N LEU A 51 -5.21 -4.84 3.71
CA LEU A 51 -6.41 -4.09 4.09
C LEU A 51 -7.12 -3.49 2.87
N ALA A 52 -6.37 -2.92 1.93
CA ALA A 52 -6.91 -2.40 0.67
C ALA A 52 -7.57 -3.49 -0.17
N ASN A 53 -6.90 -4.64 -0.36
CA ASN A 53 -7.45 -5.79 -1.08
C ASN A 53 -8.73 -6.34 -0.45
N ALA A 54 -8.80 -6.32 0.88
CA ALA A 54 -9.98 -6.75 1.63
C ALA A 54 -11.09 -5.68 1.69
N GLY A 55 -10.96 -4.55 0.99
CA GLY A 55 -11.95 -3.46 0.97
C GLY A 55 -12.12 -2.77 2.33
N ARG A 56 -11.16 -2.93 3.26
CA ARG A 56 -11.29 -2.43 4.65
C ARG A 56 -11.23 -0.91 4.75
N TYR A 57 -10.77 -0.25 3.70
CA TYR A 57 -10.69 1.21 3.61
C TYR A 57 -11.84 1.83 2.81
N ASP A 58 -12.67 1.01 2.17
CA ASP A 58 -13.69 1.49 1.24
C ASP A 58 -14.80 2.19 2.01
N GLY A 59 -15.16 3.39 1.55
CA GLY A 59 -16.15 4.25 2.19
C GLY A 59 -15.69 4.93 3.48
N LEU A 60 -14.45 4.71 3.95
CA LEU A 60 -13.97 5.33 5.17
C LEU A 60 -13.68 6.82 5.01
N ASP A 61 -13.89 7.58 6.08
CA ASP A 61 -13.60 9.01 6.12
C ASP A 61 -12.14 9.32 6.52
N PHE A 62 -11.67 10.49 6.11
CA PHE A 62 -10.55 11.16 6.79
C PHE A 62 -11.10 11.80 8.07
N HIS A 63 -11.07 11.06 9.17
CA HIS A 63 -11.72 11.43 10.43
C HIS A 63 -11.02 12.57 11.17
N ARG A 64 -9.73 12.84 10.88
CA ARG A 64 -8.97 13.93 11.48
C ARG A 64 -8.18 14.69 10.42
N VAL A 65 -8.40 16.00 10.34
CA VAL A 65 -7.74 16.88 9.37
C VAL A 65 -7.23 18.10 10.09
N ILE A 66 -5.91 18.32 10.06
CA ILE A 66 -5.29 19.49 10.65
C ILE A 66 -4.67 20.30 9.52
N ALA A 67 -5.22 21.49 9.32
CA ALA A 67 -4.77 22.41 8.29
C ALA A 67 -3.26 22.65 8.40
N ASN A 68 -2.60 22.61 7.25
CA ASN A 68 -1.15 22.67 7.11
C ASN A 68 -0.37 21.55 7.79
N PHE A 69 -0.93 20.63 8.55
CA PHE A 69 -0.16 19.55 9.19
C PHE A 69 -0.34 18.21 8.48
N MET A 70 -1.51 17.58 8.62
CA MET A 70 -1.75 16.24 8.09
C MET A 70 -3.24 15.93 7.94
N VAL A 71 -3.53 14.91 7.13
CA VAL A 71 -4.86 14.30 7.01
C VAL A 71 -4.75 12.83 7.42
N GLN A 72 -5.59 12.38 8.35
CA GLN A 72 -5.55 11.05 8.94
C GLN A 72 -6.83 10.28 8.65
N GLY A 73 -6.68 9.00 8.29
CA GLY A 73 -7.75 8.10 7.91
C GLY A 73 -7.46 6.66 8.33
N GLY A 74 -8.24 5.71 7.81
CA GLY A 74 -8.05 4.28 8.07
C GLY A 74 -8.61 3.79 9.41
N ASP A 75 -9.55 4.50 10.02
CA ASP A 75 -10.31 4.03 11.18
C ASP A 75 -11.72 3.61 10.73
N PRO A 76 -12.06 2.30 10.76
CA PRO A 76 -13.40 1.81 10.42
C PRO A 76 -14.53 2.36 11.31
N THR A 77 -14.20 2.81 12.51
CA THR A 77 -15.18 3.37 13.46
C THR A 77 -15.37 4.88 13.27
N GLY A 78 -14.44 5.56 12.59
CA GLY A 78 -14.41 7.02 12.45
C GLY A 78 -14.13 7.79 13.76
N THR A 79 -13.84 7.10 14.87
CA THR A 79 -13.64 7.73 16.19
C THR A 79 -12.21 8.24 16.41
N GLY A 80 -11.27 7.83 15.58
CA GLY A 80 -9.83 8.01 15.75
C GLY A 80 -9.17 6.97 16.67
N ARG A 81 -9.94 6.06 17.28
CA ARG A 81 -9.44 5.07 18.25
C ARG A 81 -9.50 3.63 17.76
N GLY A 82 -10.20 3.39 16.64
CA GLY A 82 -10.39 2.05 16.09
C GLY A 82 -9.26 1.61 15.17
N GLY A 83 -9.49 0.49 14.49
CA GLY A 83 -8.59 -0.04 13.49
C GLY A 83 -7.58 -1.07 14.01
N GLN A 84 -7.56 -2.22 13.33
CA GLN A 84 -6.62 -3.31 13.51
C GLN A 84 -5.80 -3.52 12.23
N SER A 85 -4.65 -4.16 12.36
CA SER A 85 -3.88 -4.63 11.21
C SER A 85 -4.56 -5.84 10.53
N ILE A 86 -4.03 -6.27 9.39
CA ILE A 86 -4.46 -7.51 8.73
C ILE A 86 -4.31 -8.76 9.61
N TRP A 87 -3.45 -8.69 10.63
CA TRP A 87 -3.20 -9.78 11.57
C TRP A 87 -4.09 -9.71 12.82
N GLY A 88 -5.07 -8.79 12.87
CA GLY A 88 -6.03 -8.64 13.98
C GLY A 88 -5.46 -7.91 15.22
N GLY A 89 -4.17 -7.59 15.23
CA GLY A 89 -3.49 -6.90 16.34
C GLY A 89 -2.80 -5.61 15.92
N LYS A 90 -1.87 -5.16 16.77
CA LYS A 90 -0.91 -4.11 16.41
C LYS A 90 0.41 -4.73 15.94
N PHE A 91 1.22 -3.97 15.20
CA PHE A 91 2.55 -4.38 14.75
C PHE A 91 3.61 -3.30 14.99
N GLU A 92 4.87 -3.73 14.90
CA GLU A 92 6.07 -2.95 15.19
C GLU A 92 6.29 -1.75 14.26
N ASP A 93 7.08 -0.79 14.72
CA ASP A 93 7.54 0.33 13.89
C ASP A 93 8.72 -0.10 13.00
N GLU A 94 8.75 0.39 11.76
CA GLU A 94 9.82 0.15 10.79
C GLU A 94 10.56 1.48 10.52
N ILE A 95 11.38 1.88 11.50
CA ILE A 95 12.08 3.17 11.49
C ILE A 95 13.45 3.03 10.81
N THR A 96 13.72 3.88 9.82
CA THR A 96 15.00 3.92 9.10
C THR A 96 15.50 5.36 8.94
N PRO A 97 16.82 5.62 9.05
CA PRO A 97 17.38 6.96 8.83
C PRO A 97 17.26 7.43 7.37
N LYS A 98 16.96 6.51 6.43
CA LYS A 98 16.77 6.81 5.00
C LYS A 98 15.50 7.58 4.70
N LEU A 99 14.47 7.43 5.55
CA LEU A 99 13.17 8.04 5.37
C LEU A 99 12.94 9.10 6.45
N LYS A 100 12.51 10.28 6.02
CA LYS A 100 12.20 11.42 6.89
C LYS A 100 10.96 12.11 6.39
N HIS A 101 10.22 12.78 7.26
CA HIS A 101 9.06 13.59 6.94
C HIS A 101 9.49 14.94 6.33
N VAL A 102 10.30 14.87 5.27
CA VAL A 102 10.78 16.01 4.49
C VAL A 102 9.78 16.32 3.39
N GLY A 103 9.11 17.46 3.49
CA GLY A 103 8.09 17.88 2.53
C GLY A 103 6.69 17.30 2.80
N ALA A 104 5.78 17.64 1.91
CA ALA A 104 4.40 17.18 1.94
C ALA A 104 4.21 15.88 1.15
N GLY A 105 3.10 15.18 1.43
CA GLY A 105 2.68 13.98 0.72
C GLY A 105 3.34 12.69 1.22
N ILE A 106 3.90 12.68 2.43
CA ILE A 106 4.47 11.46 3.04
C ILE A 106 3.35 10.65 3.67
N PHE A 107 3.28 9.35 3.34
CA PHE A 107 2.36 8.39 3.96
C PHE A 107 3.06 7.69 5.13
N SER A 108 2.43 7.77 6.30
CA SER A 108 2.96 7.21 7.54
C SER A 108 1.88 6.54 8.38
N MET A 109 2.26 5.51 9.14
CA MET A 109 1.35 4.83 10.06
C MET A 109 1.04 5.72 11.27
N ALA A 110 -0.24 5.81 11.62
CA ALA A 110 -0.65 6.39 12.89
C ALA A 110 -0.53 5.32 14.00
N ASN A 111 -0.06 5.73 15.18
CA ASN A 111 0.14 4.86 16.33
C ASN A 111 -0.23 5.58 17.63
N SER A 112 -0.27 4.86 18.75
CA SER A 112 -0.54 5.38 20.09
C SER A 112 0.66 5.20 21.02
N GLY A 113 1.86 5.19 20.45
CA GLY A 113 3.12 4.84 21.11
C GLY A 113 3.92 3.82 20.29
N PRO A 114 5.15 3.52 20.71
CA PRO A 114 6.04 2.61 19.99
C PRO A 114 5.39 1.25 19.71
N ASN A 115 5.55 0.74 18.49
CA ASN A 115 5.11 -0.59 18.05
C ASN A 115 3.59 -0.83 18.16
N THR A 116 2.78 0.21 17.91
CA THR A 116 1.31 0.12 17.98
C THR A 116 0.62 0.42 16.65
N ASN A 117 1.25 0.08 15.52
CA ASN A 117 0.69 0.30 14.19
C ASN A 117 -0.53 -0.60 13.96
N GLY A 118 -1.57 -0.07 13.31
CA GLY A 118 -2.82 -0.78 13.00
C GLY A 118 -3.24 -0.57 11.55
N SER A 119 -4.47 -0.12 11.32
CA SER A 119 -4.96 0.26 9.97
C SER A 119 -4.87 1.76 9.69
N GLN A 120 -4.79 2.59 10.74
CA GLN A 120 -4.80 4.03 10.59
C GLN A 120 -3.47 4.54 10.00
N PHE A 121 -3.60 5.51 9.10
CA PHE A 121 -2.48 6.18 8.45
C PHE A 121 -2.75 7.67 8.35
N PHE A 122 -1.70 8.46 8.11
CA PHE A 122 -1.83 9.87 7.79
C PHE A 122 -0.96 10.26 6.60
N ILE A 123 -1.33 11.37 5.96
CA ILE A 123 -0.62 11.99 4.85
C ILE A 123 -0.19 13.40 5.27
N THR A 124 1.09 13.72 5.18
CA THR A 124 1.59 15.06 5.56
C THR A 124 1.18 16.13 4.54
N LEU A 125 0.86 17.32 5.03
CA LEU A 125 0.58 18.52 4.21
C LEU A 125 1.78 19.48 4.15
N GLN A 126 2.75 19.31 5.04
CA GLN A 126 4.00 20.08 5.12
C GLN A 126 5.14 19.21 5.67
N PRO A 127 6.41 19.70 5.71
CA PRO A 127 7.49 19.03 6.43
C PRO A 127 7.18 18.86 7.92
N CYS A 128 7.39 17.66 8.47
CA CYS A 128 7.08 17.35 9.87
C CYS A 128 8.22 16.61 10.58
N PRO A 129 9.43 17.21 10.72
CA PRO A 129 10.61 16.53 11.26
C PRO A 129 10.43 16.03 12.70
N TRP A 130 9.49 16.58 13.48
CA TRP A 130 9.19 16.12 14.84
C TRP A 130 8.51 14.74 14.90
N LEU A 131 8.07 14.21 13.76
CA LEU A 131 7.51 12.87 13.58
C LEU A 131 8.59 11.83 13.21
N ASP A 132 9.79 12.27 12.82
CA ASP A 132 10.89 11.38 12.47
C ASP A 132 11.26 10.49 13.67
N GLY A 133 11.43 9.20 13.40
CA GLY A 133 11.72 8.21 14.43
C GLY A 133 10.53 7.78 15.29
N LYS A 134 9.33 8.32 15.06
CA LYS A 134 8.11 8.01 15.82
C LYS A 134 7.02 7.31 15.03
N HIS A 135 7.04 7.46 13.70
CA HIS A 135 6.04 6.89 12.81
C HIS A 135 6.72 6.22 11.62
N THR A 136 6.27 5.00 11.30
CA THR A 136 6.71 4.26 10.12
C THR A 136 6.28 4.99 8.85
N ILE A 137 7.23 5.45 8.05
CA ILE A 137 6.98 5.97 6.71
C ILE A 137 6.94 4.78 5.75
N PHE A 138 5.83 4.59 5.04
CA PHE A 138 5.63 3.45 4.14
C PHE A 138 5.31 3.83 2.70
N GLY A 139 5.19 5.13 2.41
CA GLY A 139 4.97 5.57 1.04
C GLY A 139 5.00 7.07 0.86
N ARG A 140 4.77 7.50 -0.39
CA ARG A 140 4.71 8.92 -0.75
C ARG A 140 3.79 9.17 -1.93
N VAL A 141 3.08 10.30 -1.90
CA VAL A 141 2.32 10.83 -3.02
C VAL A 141 3.25 11.10 -4.20
N HIS A 142 3.03 10.38 -5.30
CA HIS A 142 3.67 10.60 -6.57
C HIS A 142 2.90 11.62 -7.42
N GLN A 143 1.57 11.51 -7.49
CA GLN A 143 0.70 12.42 -8.25
C GLN A 143 -0.56 12.75 -7.45
N GLY A 144 -1.13 13.93 -7.68
CA GLY A 144 -2.38 14.33 -7.03
C GLY A 144 -2.20 15.03 -5.67
N MET A 145 -1.02 15.60 -5.38
CA MET A 145 -0.80 16.36 -4.13
C MET A 145 -1.81 17.52 -3.95
N ARG A 146 -2.27 18.14 -5.04
CA ARG A 146 -3.34 19.15 -5.02
C ARG A 146 -4.66 18.60 -4.45
N VAL A 147 -4.96 17.32 -4.67
CA VAL A 147 -6.14 16.65 -4.09
C VAL A 147 -5.97 16.55 -2.58
N VAL A 148 -4.83 16.04 -2.10
CA VAL A 148 -4.53 15.93 -0.67
C VAL A 148 -4.59 17.31 0.02
N GLN A 149 -4.08 18.36 -0.62
CA GLN A 149 -4.19 19.73 -0.11
C GLN A 149 -5.64 20.25 -0.04
N ARG A 150 -6.51 19.82 -0.96
CA ARG A 150 -7.95 20.17 -0.88
C ARG A 150 -8.63 19.46 0.28
N ILE A 151 -8.30 18.18 0.50
CA ILE A 151 -8.77 17.43 1.67
C ILE A 151 -8.35 18.14 2.96
N GLY A 152 -7.09 18.61 3.02
CA GLY A 152 -6.55 19.37 4.13
C GLY A 152 -7.19 20.74 4.41
N LYS A 153 -8.13 21.20 3.57
CA LYS A 153 -8.88 22.47 3.73
C LYS A 153 -10.33 22.26 4.12
N VAL A 154 -10.75 21.02 4.31
CA VAL A 154 -12.13 20.71 4.72
C VAL A 154 -12.33 21.17 6.16
N PRO A 155 -13.43 21.86 6.48
CA PRO A 155 -13.71 22.30 7.84
C PRO A 155 -13.76 21.13 8.82
N CYS A 156 -13.09 21.30 9.96
CA CYS A 156 -13.13 20.41 11.11
C CYS A 156 -13.63 21.19 12.33
N ASP A 157 -14.18 20.46 13.28
CA ASP A 157 -14.58 20.97 14.58
C ASP A 157 -13.35 21.33 15.44
N LYS A 158 -13.62 21.79 16.67
CA LYS A 158 -12.59 22.24 17.62
C LYS A 158 -11.64 21.14 18.09
N ASN A 159 -11.96 19.86 17.87
CA ASN A 159 -11.15 18.71 18.24
C ASN A 159 -10.37 18.13 17.06
N ASP A 160 -10.25 18.88 15.95
CA ASP A 160 -9.74 18.43 14.66
C ASP A 160 -10.55 17.28 14.04
N LEU A 161 -11.71 16.97 14.63
CA LEU A 161 -12.63 15.94 14.14
C LEU A 161 -13.57 16.57 13.13
N ARG A 162 -14.12 15.75 12.25
CA ARG A 162 -15.10 16.23 11.28
C ARG A 162 -16.39 16.67 11.98
N GLU A 163 -16.98 17.79 11.55
CA GLU A 163 -18.36 18.15 11.91
C GLU A 163 -19.35 17.18 11.22
N PHE A 164 -20.07 16.37 12.00
CA PHE A 164 -21.14 15.52 11.49
C PHE A 164 -22.33 16.39 11.04
N GLY A 165 -22.83 16.22 9.80
CA GLY A 165 -24.10 16.83 9.35
C GLY A 165 -24.07 17.67 8.08
N ASN A 166 -22.89 18.04 7.55
CA ASN A 166 -22.80 18.69 6.22
C ASN A 166 -22.37 17.68 5.15
N ASP A 167 -23.08 17.67 4.02
CA ASP A 167 -22.94 16.76 2.86
C ASP A 167 -21.57 16.85 2.12
N LYS A 168 -20.60 17.52 2.72
CA LYS A 168 -19.21 17.66 2.26
C LYS A 168 -18.32 16.56 2.85
N ARG A 169 -18.71 15.28 2.72
CA ARG A 169 -17.91 14.13 3.19
C ARG A 169 -16.69 13.93 2.31
N THR A 170 -15.48 14.07 2.86
CA THR A 170 -14.29 13.54 2.18
C THR A 170 -14.11 12.11 2.62
N HIS A 171 -14.42 11.19 1.70
CA HIS A 171 -14.31 9.77 1.95
C HIS A 171 -13.42 9.12 0.90
N ILE A 172 -12.77 8.06 1.34
CA ILE A 172 -12.04 7.12 0.52
C ILE A 172 -13.10 6.31 -0.21
N HIS A 173 -13.10 6.36 -1.54
CA HIS A 173 -13.92 5.41 -2.31
C HIS A 173 -13.31 4.03 -2.17
N ARG A 174 -12.01 3.93 -2.50
CA ARG A 174 -11.20 2.72 -2.41
C ARG A 174 -9.73 3.02 -2.66
N PHE A 175 -8.91 2.01 -2.40
CA PHE A 175 -7.51 1.96 -2.81
C PHE A 175 -7.35 0.93 -3.93
N VAL A 176 -7.00 1.39 -5.13
CA VAL A 176 -6.72 0.51 -6.28
C VAL A 176 -5.22 0.23 -6.31
N LEU A 177 -4.83 -1.00 -5.98
CA LEU A 177 -3.44 -1.43 -6.04
C LEU A 177 -2.94 -1.45 -7.49
N ILE A 178 -1.69 -1.07 -7.68
CA ILE A 178 -1.06 -1.04 -8.99
C ILE A 178 0.30 -1.74 -8.95
N SER A 179 0.55 -2.55 -9.98
CA SER A 179 1.77 -3.33 -10.08
C SER A 179 2.99 -2.41 -10.24
N PRO A 180 4.21 -2.89 -9.90
CA PRO A 180 5.43 -2.13 -10.15
C PRO A 180 5.56 -1.65 -11.60
N ASP A 181 5.20 -2.48 -12.57
CA ASP A 181 5.24 -2.12 -13.99
C ASP A 181 4.26 -1.01 -14.34
N GLU A 182 3.03 -1.07 -13.82
CA GLU A 182 2.04 -0.02 -14.02
C GLU A 182 2.50 1.29 -13.36
N MET A 183 3.03 1.21 -12.14
CA MET A 183 3.59 2.36 -11.43
C MET A 183 4.71 3.01 -12.24
N MET A 184 5.64 2.22 -12.78
CA MET A 184 6.71 2.70 -13.66
C MET A 184 6.22 3.30 -14.98
N GLN A 185 5.13 2.79 -15.55
CA GLN A 185 4.48 3.43 -16.70
C GLN A 185 3.89 4.79 -16.33
N ARG A 186 3.23 4.91 -15.17
CA ARG A 186 2.69 6.18 -14.66
C ARG A 186 3.78 7.20 -14.38
N PHE A 187 4.93 6.76 -13.84
CA PHE A 187 6.13 7.60 -13.68
C PHE A 187 6.60 8.15 -15.04
N ARG A 188 6.76 7.28 -16.05
CA ARG A 188 7.18 7.68 -17.40
C ARG A 188 6.20 8.66 -18.03
N ASN A 189 4.91 8.40 -17.94
CA ASN A 189 3.88 9.25 -18.52
C ASN A 189 3.73 10.59 -17.78
N GLY A 190 3.97 10.63 -16.46
CA GLY A 190 3.98 11.86 -15.67
C GLY A 190 5.19 12.75 -15.94
N LEU A 191 6.35 12.17 -16.24
CA LEU A 191 7.57 12.88 -16.63
C LEU A 191 7.44 13.62 -17.97
N VAL A 192 6.57 13.14 -18.87
CA VAL A 192 6.28 13.82 -20.15
C VAL A 192 5.45 15.10 -19.94
N PHE A 193 4.78 15.27 -18.78
CA PHE A 193 3.88 16.39 -18.51
C PHE A 193 4.26 17.27 -17.28
N GLY A 194 5.35 16.98 -16.56
CA GLY A 194 5.67 17.73 -15.34
C GLY A 194 7.15 17.76 -14.97
N ALA A 195 7.76 18.94 -15.10
CA ALA A 195 9.09 19.25 -14.59
C ALA A 195 9.12 19.23 -13.05
N TYR A 196 9.52 18.11 -12.45
CA TYR A 196 10.11 18.06 -11.11
C TYR A 196 11.38 17.20 -11.15
N GLY A 197 12.32 17.62 -12.01
CA GLY A 197 13.66 17.09 -12.06
C GLY A 197 14.55 17.70 -10.99
N ARG A 198 14.72 17.01 -9.85
CA ARG A 198 15.97 16.97 -9.04
C ARG A 198 15.81 16.13 -7.76
N PHE A 199 15.36 14.89 -7.88
CA PHE A 199 15.75 13.87 -6.91
C PHE A 199 15.57 12.51 -7.58
N ARG A 200 16.66 11.73 -7.64
CA ARG A 200 16.76 10.35 -8.13
C ARG A 200 17.04 10.15 -9.62
N ARG A 201 18.34 10.23 -9.97
CA ARG A 201 18.94 9.42 -11.04
C ARG A 201 19.05 7.93 -10.66
N ASP A 202 18.73 7.56 -9.41
CA ASP A 202 19.03 6.21 -8.88
C ASP A 202 17.86 5.21 -8.98
N ILE A 203 16.62 5.63 -9.31
CA ILE A 203 15.50 4.67 -9.46
C ILE A 203 15.61 3.84 -10.74
N ALA A 204 16.09 4.45 -11.83
CA ALA A 204 16.28 3.72 -13.10
C ALA A 204 17.38 2.66 -13.02
N ALA A 205 18.29 2.75 -12.03
CA ALA A 205 19.37 1.79 -11.84
C ALA A 205 18.97 0.58 -10.96
N LYS A 206 17.87 0.66 -10.19
CA LYS A 206 17.40 -0.42 -9.32
C LYS A 206 16.43 -1.41 -10.01
N THR A 207 16.06 -1.15 -11.26
CA THR A 207 15.20 -2.03 -12.07
C THR A 207 15.83 -3.41 -12.36
N LEU A 208 17.10 -3.64 -12.00
CA LEU A 208 17.73 -4.96 -12.10
C LEU A 208 17.36 -5.97 -10.99
N PHE A 209 16.66 -5.55 -9.92
CA PHE A 209 16.45 -6.40 -8.73
C PHE A 209 14.99 -6.69 -8.36
N TYR A 210 14.04 -6.47 -9.26
CA TYR A 210 12.75 -7.17 -9.18
C TYR A 210 12.85 -8.40 -10.09
N PRO A 211 13.21 -9.60 -9.56
CA PRO A 211 13.15 -10.80 -10.38
C PRO A 211 11.70 -10.97 -10.84
N LYS A 212 11.52 -10.91 -12.16
CA LYS A 212 10.29 -11.24 -12.85
C LYS A 212 9.83 -12.59 -12.31
N ALA A 213 8.66 -12.67 -11.69
CA ALA A 213 8.06 -13.95 -11.35
C ALA A 213 7.75 -14.67 -12.66
N GLU A 214 8.65 -15.54 -13.11
CA GLU A 214 8.41 -16.41 -14.25
C GLU A 214 7.36 -17.44 -13.84
N SER A 215 6.14 -17.28 -14.36
CA SER A 215 5.12 -18.32 -14.33
C SER A 215 5.66 -19.55 -15.09
N PRO A 216 5.66 -20.76 -14.50
CA PRO A 216 6.04 -21.94 -15.25
C PRO A 216 4.96 -22.22 -16.30
N SER A 217 5.29 -21.97 -17.57
CA SER A 217 4.48 -22.39 -18.70
C SER A 217 4.36 -23.92 -18.71
N LEU A 218 3.13 -24.41 -18.64
CA LEU A 218 2.73 -25.77 -18.97
C LEU A 218 3.42 -26.24 -20.27
N ARG A 219 4.42 -27.09 -20.15
CA ARG A 219 4.86 -27.92 -21.29
C ARG A 219 3.85 -29.05 -21.43
N LEU A 220 3.00 -28.96 -22.45
CA LEU A 220 2.27 -30.12 -22.96
C LEU A 220 3.29 -31.17 -23.40
N CYS A 221 3.39 -32.24 -22.62
CA CYS A 221 4.07 -33.47 -23.03
C CYS A 221 3.18 -34.18 -24.05
N HIS A 222 3.46 -34.00 -25.34
CA HIS A 222 2.98 -34.91 -26.39
C HIS A 222 4.13 -35.87 -26.72
N SER A 223 4.08 -37.07 -26.15
CA SER A 223 4.78 -38.23 -26.70
C SER A 223 3.79 -39.39 -26.74
N VAL A 224 3.08 -39.47 -27.86
CA VAL A 224 2.30 -40.66 -28.22
C VAL A 224 3.30 -41.67 -28.77
N LYS A 225 3.39 -42.79 -28.06
CA LYS A 225 4.17 -43.99 -28.43
C LYS A 225 3.79 -44.44 -29.84
N GLN A 226 4.79 -44.54 -30.73
CA GLN A 226 4.73 -45.44 -31.88
C GLN A 226 5.61 -46.66 -31.58
N ASN A 227 4.96 -47.81 -31.53
CA ASN A 227 5.58 -49.12 -31.74
C ASN A 227 6.21 -49.16 -33.13
N VAL A 228 7.38 -49.81 -33.28
CA VAL A 228 7.64 -50.94 -34.21
C VAL A 228 9.05 -51.51 -33.93
N ALA A 229 9.04 -52.77 -33.49
CA ALA A 229 9.88 -53.93 -33.82
C ALA A 229 11.36 -53.82 -34.32
N CYS A 230 12.19 -54.70 -33.73
CA CYS A 230 13.17 -55.63 -34.34
C CYS A 230 14.47 -55.07 -34.97
N TRP A 231 15.65 -55.42 -34.43
CA TRP A 231 16.48 -56.59 -34.81
C TRP A 231 17.80 -56.60 -34.00
N ASP A 232 18.25 -57.80 -33.65
CA ASP A 232 19.56 -58.13 -33.07
C ASP A 232 20.74 -57.81 -34.02
N GLN A 233 21.82 -57.23 -33.46
CA GLN A 233 23.23 -57.67 -33.49
C GLN A 233 24.19 -56.49 -33.22
#